data_AF-A0A814NI04-F1
#
_entry.id   AF-A0A814NI04-F1
#
_cell.length_a   1.000
_cell.length_b   1.000
_cell.length_c   1.000
_cell.angle_alpha   90.00
_cell.angle_beta   90.00
_cell.angle_gamma   90.00
#
_symmetry.space_group_name_H-M   'P 1'
#
loop_
_entity.id
_entity.type
_entity.pdbx_description
1 polymer ?
#
loop_
_entity_poly.entity_id
_entity_poly.type
_entity_poly.pdbx_seq_one_letter_code
_entity_poly.pdbx_strand_id
1 'polypeptide(L)'
;MANKNEKIPSETTVRISIPYLTNLIVSLPLIGMVASFIASVLFTKEQIFESECGSRNFIPSFSSVIGVSPGKYIWRMAIAFHCFPRFLIALLYHNQFRTSLNKFKTNTGIKFLILKQLIHLNTFFEVCEVFGLILLSYISSKENYSLHEKAFIIFMLSSTLRMVTCLILFRQLLYKCWLNNEMNEKNKKFRFQTSYQWKMGLFCLAFIFSLLLVIAYIRHTSKCSNNIGQPSTAWSYFSACEYIICCVIMGYHATVCWDFNHFELTIYNKTTTKLNHDLNKSEQDIENEQKDIYLSR
;
A
#
# COMPACT_ATOMS: atom_id res chain seq x y z
N MET A 1 -55.77 -19.50 -0.32
CA MET A 1 -54.68 -20.32 0.27
C MET A 1 -53.82 -20.85 -0.87
N ALA A 2 -52.70 -20.19 -1.14
CA ALA A 2 -51.68 -20.67 -2.08
C ALA A 2 -50.31 -20.51 -1.40
N ASN A 3 -49.46 -21.50 -1.65
CA ASN A 3 -48.36 -21.96 -0.81
C ASN A 3 -47.20 -20.94 -0.73
N LYS A 4 -47.02 -20.28 0.43
CA LYS A 4 -45.76 -19.64 0.84
C LYS A 4 -44.81 -20.76 1.25
N ASN A 5 -43.81 -21.09 0.44
CA ASN A 5 -42.51 -21.67 0.84
C ASN A 5 -41.69 -22.17 -0.37
N GLU A 6 -41.47 -21.33 -1.37
CA GLU A 6 -40.33 -21.55 -2.27
C GLU A 6 -39.10 -20.89 -1.63
N LYS A 7 -38.24 -21.71 -1.02
CA LYS A 7 -36.91 -21.28 -0.56
C LYS A 7 -36.09 -20.89 -1.79
N ILE A 8 -35.95 -19.59 -2.01
CA ILE A 8 -35.03 -19.04 -3.00
C ILE A 8 -33.59 -19.51 -2.63
N PRO A 9 -32.79 -20.02 -3.59
CA PRO A 9 -31.47 -20.55 -3.31
C PRO A 9 -30.53 -19.47 -2.75
N SER A 10 -29.75 -19.87 -1.75
CA SER A 10 -28.76 -19.09 -1.00
C SER A 10 -27.92 -18.12 -1.84
N GLU A 11 -27.94 -16.84 -1.44
CA GLU A 11 -26.99 -15.80 -1.83
C GLU A 11 -25.55 -16.31 -1.72
N THR A 12 -24.84 -16.50 -2.84
CA THR A 12 -23.39 -16.72 -2.81
C THR A 12 -22.69 -15.37 -2.68
N THR A 13 -22.63 -14.85 -1.45
CA THR A 13 -21.81 -13.67 -1.12
C THR A 13 -20.41 -14.12 -0.76
N VAL A 14 -19.43 -13.84 -1.64
CA VAL A 14 -18.02 -14.02 -1.26
C VAL A 14 -17.62 -12.79 -0.46
N ARG A 15 -17.36 -12.99 0.84
CA ARG A 15 -16.88 -11.97 1.78
C ARG A 15 -15.42 -12.23 2.09
N ILE A 16 -14.55 -11.31 1.70
CA ILE A 16 -13.12 -11.41 1.98
C ILE A 16 -12.77 -10.35 3.02
N SER A 17 -12.24 -10.80 4.16
CA SER A 17 -11.75 -9.91 5.22
C SER A 17 -10.52 -9.14 4.70
N ILE A 18 -10.61 -7.80 4.67
CA ILE A 18 -9.53 -6.92 4.18
C ILE A 18 -8.19 -7.14 4.92
N PRO A 19 -8.14 -7.38 6.24
CA PRO A 19 -6.89 -7.67 6.95
C PRO A 19 -6.17 -8.94 6.49
N TYR A 20 -6.91 -10.02 6.26
CA TYR A 20 -6.31 -11.28 5.82
C TYR A 20 -5.70 -11.14 4.43
N LEU A 21 -6.49 -10.54 3.52
CA LEU A 21 -6.04 -10.21 2.17
C LEU A 21 -4.78 -9.32 2.23
N THR A 22 -4.82 -8.25 3.02
CA THR A 22 -3.70 -7.32 3.14
C THR A 22 -2.45 -7.96 3.73
N ASN A 23 -2.56 -8.76 4.79
CA ASN A 23 -1.41 -9.46 5.39
C ASN A 23 -0.76 -10.43 4.40
N LEU A 24 -1.56 -11.19 3.66
CA LEU A 24 -1.07 -12.09 2.62
C LEU A 24 -0.33 -11.32 1.53
N ILE A 25 -0.87 -10.16 1.12
CA ILE A 25 -0.28 -9.37 0.05
C ILE A 25 1.00 -8.65 0.50
N VAL A 26 1.07 -8.18 1.74
CA VAL A 26 2.26 -7.52 2.27
C VAL A 26 3.39 -8.53 2.55
N SER A 27 3.07 -9.79 2.81
CA SER A 27 4.10 -10.84 2.97
C SER A 27 4.72 -11.28 1.64
N LEU A 28 4.04 -11.09 0.49
CA LEU A 28 4.57 -11.47 -0.83
C LEU A 28 5.91 -10.80 -1.17
N PRO A 29 6.09 -9.47 -1.08
CA PRO A 29 7.40 -8.85 -1.28
C PRO A 29 8.45 -9.31 -0.27
N LEU A 30 8.08 -9.58 0.98
CA LEU A 30 9.03 -10.06 1.99
C LEU A 30 9.57 -11.44 1.62
N ILE A 31 8.68 -12.37 1.27
CA ILE A 31 9.04 -13.70 0.78
C ILE A 31 9.84 -13.58 -0.51
N GLY A 32 9.40 -12.73 -1.44
CA GLY A 32 10.08 -12.46 -2.70
C GLY A 32 11.51 -11.95 -2.48
N MET A 33 11.72 -11.02 -1.56
CA MET A 33 13.04 -10.48 -1.22
C MET A 33 13.96 -11.58 -0.67
N VAL A 34 13.50 -12.36 0.30
CA VAL A 34 14.30 -13.44 0.90
C VAL A 34 14.62 -14.54 -0.12
N ALA A 35 13.62 -14.97 -0.88
CA ALA A 35 13.80 -16.00 -1.91
C ALA A 35 14.71 -15.52 -3.05
N SER A 36 14.58 -14.25 -3.48
CA SER A 36 15.46 -13.66 -4.51
C SER A 36 16.89 -13.55 -4.02
N PHE A 37 17.09 -13.18 -2.75
CA PHE A 37 18.41 -13.13 -2.13
C PHE A 37 19.06 -14.52 -2.10
N ILE A 38 18.37 -15.53 -1.55
CA ILE A 38 18.87 -16.91 -1.47
C ILE A 38 19.21 -17.43 -2.87
N ALA A 39 18.28 -17.27 -3.81
CA ALA A 39 18.47 -17.73 -5.18
C ALA A 39 19.67 -17.05 -5.85
N SER A 40 19.82 -15.74 -5.71
CA SER A 40 20.94 -15.02 -6.32
C SER A 40 22.28 -15.36 -5.68
N VAL A 41 22.31 -15.64 -4.37
CA VAL A 41 23.52 -16.10 -3.67
C VAL A 41 23.92 -17.51 -4.12
N LEU A 42 22.95 -18.40 -4.36
CA LEU A 42 23.22 -19.78 -4.79
C LEU A 42 23.67 -19.88 -6.25
N PHE A 43 23.01 -19.14 -7.15
CA PHE A 43 23.20 -19.30 -8.59
C PHE A 43 24.07 -18.23 -9.24
N THR A 44 24.22 -17.05 -8.62
CA THR A 44 24.77 -15.87 -9.31
C THR A 44 25.62 -14.99 -8.39
N LYS A 45 26.33 -15.61 -7.43
CA LYS A 45 27.09 -14.95 -6.37
C LYS A 45 28.07 -13.88 -6.90
N GLU A 46 28.87 -14.20 -7.91
CA GLU A 46 29.90 -13.27 -8.39
C GLU A 46 29.28 -11.96 -8.89
N GLN A 47 28.17 -12.06 -9.61
CA GLN A 47 27.51 -10.93 -10.25
C GLN A 47 26.76 -10.00 -9.30
N ILE A 48 26.37 -10.46 -8.09
CA ILE A 48 25.61 -9.65 -7.12
C ILE A 48 26.51 -8.94 -6.10
N PHE A 49 27.68 -9.51 -5.83
CA PHE A 49 28.64 -8.97 -4.85
C PHE A 49 29.61 -7.97 -5.48
N GLU A 50 29.74 -7.94 -6.80
CA GLU A 50 30.51 -6.94 -7.53
C GLU A 50 29.80 -5.58 -7.50
N SER A 51 30.50 -4.54 -7.03
CA SER A 51 30.04 -3.15 -7.11
C SER A 51 30.21 -2.61 -8.53
N GLU A 52 29.50 -1.53 -8.85
CA GLU A 52 29.67 -0.82 -10.13
C GLU A 52 31.10 -0.28 -10.32
N CYS A 53 31.85 -0.13 -9.23
CA CYS A 53 33.25 0.31 -9.24
C CYS A 53 34.24 -0.88 -9.20
N GLY A 54 33.78 -2.12 -9.43
CA GLY A 54 34.60 -3.33 -9.50
C GLY A 54 35.09 -3.86 -8.14
N SER A 55 34.62 -3.31 -7.03
CA SER A 55 34.98 -3.75 -5.68
C SER A 55 33.98 -4.77 -5.12
N ARG A 56 34.46 -5.78 -4.39
CA ARG A 56 33.59 -6.81 -3.80
C ARG A 56 32.98 -6.31 -2.49
N ASN A 57 31.64 -6.35 -2.40
CA ASN A 57 30.88 -5.95 -1.22
C ASN A 57 30.76 -7.08 -0.20
N PHE A 58 30.44 -6.75 1.05
CA PHE A 58 30.07 -7.74 2.08
C PHE A 58 28.59 -8.10 2.04
N ILE A 59 27.76 -7.12 1.66
CA ILE A 59 26.32 -7.24 1.50
C ILE A 59 26.01 -6.78 0.08
N PRO A 60 25.43 -7.63 -0.78
CA PRO A 60 25.06 -7.23 -2.14
C PRO A 60 23.90 -6.25 -2.08
N SER A 61 23.90 -5.22 -2.93
CA SER A 61 22.79 -4.27 -3.00
C SER A 61 21.49 -4.99 -3.34
N PHE A 62 20.37 -4.50 -2.82
CA PHE A 62 19.08 -5.11 -3.11
C PHE A 62 18.80 -5.07 -4.62
N SER A 63 19.17 -3.95 -5.24
CA SER A 63 19.10 -3.70 -6.67
C SER A 63 19.94 -4.69 -7.51
N SER A 64 21.10 -5.17 -7.01
CA SER A 64 21.89 -6.20 -7.72
C SER A 64 21.25 -7.59 -7.61
N VAL A 65 20.69 -7.92 -6.44
CA VAL A 65 19.99 -9.18 -6.19
C VAL A 65 18.76 -9.35 -7.09
N ILE A 66 17.92 -8.33 -7.22
CA ILE A 66 16.73 -8.39 -8.08
C ILE A 66 17.05 -8.10 -9.56
N GLY A 67 18.31 -7.79 -9.87
CA GLY A 67 18.77 -7.50 -11.23
C GLY A 67 19.20 -8.73 -12.04
N VAL A 68 19.52 -9.85 -11.37
CA VAL A 68 20.08 -11.05 -12.01
C VAL A 68 19.16 -12.26 -11.93
N SER A 69 19.22 -13.13 -12.94
CA SER A 69 18.50 -14.41 -12.92
C SER A 69 19.17 -15.37 -11.92
N PRO A 70 18.41 -16.18 -11.14
CA PRO A 70 16.94 -16.31 -11.15
C PRO A 70 16.19 -15.38 -10.19
N GLY A 71 16.89 -14.67 -9.29
CA GLY A 71 16.28 -13.78 -8.28
C GLY A 71 15.36 -12.71 -8.89
N LYS A 72 15.76 -12.13 -10.03
CA LYS A 72 14.95 -11.18 -10.81
C LYS A 72 13.54 -11.67 -11.11
N TYR A 73 13.37 -12.94 -11.49
CA TYR A 73 12.05 -13.48 -11.83
C TYR A 73 11.19 -13.73 -10.59
N ILE A 74 11.81 -14.23 -9.51
CA ILE A 74 11.13 -14.42 -8.22
C ILE A 74 10.58 -13.08 -7.72
N TRP A 75 11.41 -12.04 -7.73
CA TRP A 75 11.00 -10.70 -7.32
C TRP A 75 9.88 -10.13 -8.21
N ARG A 76 10.02 -10.22 -9.53
CA ARG A 76 9.00 -9.71 -10.47
C ARG A 76 7.64 -10.36 -10.27
N MET A 77 7.60 -11.68 -10.04
CA MET A 77 6.35 -12.38 -9.75
C MET A 77 5.74 -11.90 -8.43
N ALA A 78 6.54 -11.77 -7.37
CA ALA A 78 6.05 -11.24 -6.08
C ALA A 78 5.46 -9.83 -6.23
N ILE A 79 6.13 -8.95 -6.97
CA ILE A 79 5.67 -7.57 -7.21
C ILE A 79 4.43 -7.52 -8.10
N ALA A 80 4.33 -8.36 -9.13
CA ALA A 80 3.14 -8.42 -9.98
C ALA A 80 1.86 -8.68 -9.18
N PHE A 81 1.91 -9.66 -8.26
CA PHE A 81 0.78 -9.95 -7.36
C PHE A 81 0.58 -8.89 -6.27
N HIS A 82 1.66 -8.23 -5.83
CA HIS A 82 1.60 -7.21 -4.79
C HIS A 82 1.02 -5.87 -5.28
N CYS A 83 1.30 -5.46 -6.52
CA CYS A 83 0.93 -4.12 -7.01
C CYS A 83 -0.58 -3.90 -7.15
N PHE A 84 -1.33 -4.89 -7.68
CA PHE A 84 -2.77 -4.72 -7.91
C PHE A 84 -3.55 -4.36 -6.62
N PRO A 85 -3.39 -5.11 -5.52
CA PRO A 85 -4.07 -4.75 -4.28
C PRO A 85 -3.58 -3.46 -3.63
N ARG A 86 -2.36 -3.00 -3.91
CA ARG A 86 -1.88 -1.70 -3.42
C ARG A 86 -2.69 -0.54 -4.00
N PHE A 87 -3.13 -0.63 -5.27
CA PHE A 87 -4.07 0.33 -5.84
C PHE A 87 -5.44 0.30 -5.16
N LEU A 88 -5.93 -0.89 -4.79
CA LEU A 88 -7.18 -1.02 -4.02
C LEU A 88 -7.06 -0.36 -2.63
N ILE A 89 -5.94 -0.57 -1.93
CA ILE A 89 -5.67 0.06 -0.62
C ILE A 89 -5.62 1.59 -0.76
N ALA A 90 -5.03 2.12 -1.83
CA ALA A 90 -5.01 3.56 -2.10
C ALA A 90 -6.43 4.15 -2.21
N LEU A 91 -7.34 3.43 -2.89
CA LEU A 91 -8.75 3.81 -3.00
C LEU A 91 -9.48 3.71 -1.66
N LEU A 92 -9.20 2.68 -0.86
CA LEU A 92 -9.77 2.52 0.48
C LEU A 92 -9.38 3.69 1.40
N TYR A 93 -8.10 4.07 1.44
CA TYR A 93 -7.66 5.24 2.21
C TYR A 93 -8.27 6.54 1.69
N HIS A 94 -8.32 6.74 0.37
CA HIS A 94 -8.94 7.91 -0.23
C HIS A 94 -10.39 8.08 0.23
N ASN A 95 -11.18 7.01 0.13
CA ASN A 95 -12.60 7.00 0.52
C ASN A 95 -12.77 7.19 2.03
N GLN A 96 -11.91 6.56 2.84
CA GLN A 96 -11.95 6.70 4.29
C GLN A 96 -11.67 8.14 4.74
N PHE A 97 -10.64 8.78 4.20
CA PHE A 97 -10.32 10.17 4.52
C PHE A 97 -11.39 11.13 4.01
N ARG A 98 -11.91 10.92 2.80
CA ARG A 98 -12.99 11.75 2.24
C ARG A 98 -14.27 11.65 3.08
N THR A 99 -14.64 10.44 3.48
CA THR A 99 -15.81 10.20 4.35
C THR A 99 -15.62 10.86 5.71
N SER A 100 -14.42 10.75 6.28
CA SER A 100 -14.08 11.40 7.54
C SER A 100 -14.17 12.92 7.42
N LEU A 101 -13.61 13.50 6.35
CA LEU A 101 -13.67 14.94 6.07
C LEU A 101 -15.12 15.45 5.96
N ASN A 102 -16.01 14.72 5.27
CA ASN A 102 -17.41 15.09 5.11
C ASN A 102 -18.21 15.05 6.42
N LYS A 103 -17.84 14.19 7.38
CA LYS A 103 -18.46 14.15 8.71
C LYS A 103 -18.16 15.40 9.53
N PHE A 104 -17.02 16.05 9.29
CA PHE A 104 -16.66 17.33 9.90
C PHE A 104 -17.31 18.51 9.18
N LYS A 105 -18.65 18.49 9.07
CA LYS A 105 -19.49 19.57 8.50
C LYS A 105 -19.20 20.98 9.05
N THR A 106 -18.44 21.11 10.13
CA THR A 106 -18.10 22.35 10.83
C THR A 106 -16.79 23.04 10.39
N ASN A 107 -16.03 22.47 9.43
CA ASN A 107 -14.78 23.08 8.92
C ASN A 107 -14.99 23.87 7.61
N THR A 108 -16.04 24.67 7.47
CA THR A 108 -16.20 25.55 6.30
C THR A 108 -15.08 26.60 6.26
N GLY A 109 -14.18 26.52 5.27
CA GLY A 109 -13.08 27.48 5.07
C GLY A 109 -11.82 26.89 4.43
N ILE A 110 -10.73 27.65 4.45
CA ILE A 110 -9.42 27.30 3.85
C ILE A 110 -8.91 25.93 4.33
N LYS A 111 -9.12 25.59 5.61
CA LYS A 111 -8.67 24.31 6.18
C LYS A 111 -9.29 23.09 5.48
N PHE A 112 -10.58 23.16 5.12
CA PHE A 112 -11.23 22.07 4.39
C PHE A 112 -10.64 21.89 3.00
N LEU A 113 -10.35 22.99 2.29
CA LEU A 113 -9.70 22.94 0.98
C LEU A 113 -8.30 22.33 1.06
N ILE A 114 -7.51 22.72 2.06
CA ILE A 114 -6.18 22.15 2.30
C ILE A 114 -6.27 20.65 2.56
N LEU A 115 -7.18 20.21 3.45
CA LEU A 115 -7.33 18.79 3.77
C LEU A 115 -7.82 17.99 2.56
N LYS A 116 -8.76 18.53 1.77
CA LYS A 116 -9.21 17.91 0.53
C LYS A 116 -8.05 17.72 -0.45
N GLN A 117 -7.23 18.75 -0.65
CA GLN A 117 -6.06 18.68 -1.52
C GLN A 117 -5.04 17.65 -1.00
N LEU A 118 -4.83 17.62 0.32
CA LEU A 118 -3.92 16.68 0.97
C LEU A 118 -4.36 15.22 0.77
N ILE A 119 -5.66 14.93 0.76
CA ILE A 119 -6.20 13.60 0.43
C ILE A 119 -5.83 13.21 -1.01
N HIS A 120 -6.01 14.11 -1.98
CA HIS A 120 -5.62 13.85 -3.37
C HIS A 120 -4.11 13.65 -3.52
N LEU A 121 -3.30 14.48 -2.87
CA LEU A 121 -1.84 14.33 -2.86
C LEU A 121 -1.39 13.01 -2.24
N ASN A 122 -2.00 12.59 -1.13
CA ASN A 122 -1.69 11.30 -0.51
C ASN A 122 -1.94 10.13 -1.49
N THR A 123 -3.10 10.12 -2.16
CA THR A 123 -3.40 9.11 -3.18
C THR A 123 -2.44 9.19 -4.37
N PHE A 124 -2.09 10.39 -4.83
CA PHE A 124 -1.12 10.59 -5.91
C PHE A 124 0.26 10.03 -5.55
N PHE A 125 0.77 10.32 -4.35
CA PHE A 125 2.05 9.79 -3.89
C PHE A 125 2.03 8.27 -3.76
N GLU A 126 0.92 7.68 -3.34
CA GLU A 126 0.77 6.22 -3.33
C GLU A 126 0.83 5.60 -4.72
N VAL A 127 0.18 6.23 -5.70
CA VAL A 127 0.25 5.80 -7.10
C VAL A 127 1.69 5.92 -7.62
N CYS A 128 2.37 7.04 -7.39
CA CYS A 128 3.77 7.23 -7.79
C CYS A 128 4.72 6.23 -7.09
N GLU A 129 4.46 5.89 -5.84
CA GLU A 129 5.24 4.88 -5.10
C GLU A 129 5.10 3.51 -5.78
N VAL A 130 3.88 3.08 -6.10
CA VAL A 130 3.65 1.80 -6.78
C VAL A 130 4.28 1.79 -8.17
N PHE A 131 4.17 2.88 -8.93
CA PHE A 131 4.84 3.01 -10.22
C PHE A 131 6.37 2.95 -10.10
N GLY A 132 6.96 3.65 -9.12
CA GLY A 132 8.40 3.58 -8.84
C GLY A 132 8.86 2.16 -8.51
N LEU A 133 8.08 1.44 -7.70
CA LEU A 133 8.34 0.04 -7.35
C LEU A 133 8.31 -0.89 -8.59
N ILE A 134 7.33 -0.69 -9.48
CA ILE A 134 7.25 -1.44 -10.74
C ILE A 134 8.50 -1.15 -11.59
N LEU A 135 8.85 0.13 -11.79
CA LEU A 135 10.02 0.50 -12.58
C LEU A 135 11.31 -0.13 -12.01
N LEU A 136 11.53 -0.05 -10.69
CA LEU A 136 12.66 -0.69 -10.01
C LEU A 136 12.72 -2.21 -10.20
N SER A 137 11.57 -2.87 -10.32
CA SER A 137 11.48 -4.32 -10.44
C SER A 137 11.72 -4.81 -11.88
N TYR A 138 11.37 -3.99 -12.87
CA TYR A 138 11.41 -4.37 -14.29
C TYR A 138 12.59 -3.76 -15.05
N ILE A 139 13.18 -2.66 -14.56
CA ILE A 139 14.37 -2.05 -15.13
C ILE A 139 15.53 -2.30 -14.15
N SER A 140 16.42 -3.23 -14.47
CA SER A 140 17.59 -3.50 -13.63
C SER A 140 18.62 -2.37 -13.75
N SER A 141 19.37 -2.13 -12.68
CA SER A 141 20.56 -1.24 -12.71
C SER A 141 21.59 -1.67 -13.76
N LYS A 142 21.68 -2.97 -14.08
CA LYS A 142 22.56 -3.49 -15.15
C LYS A 142 22.04 -3.23 -16.56
N GLU A 143 20.71 -3.11 -16.72
CA GLU A 143 20.07 -2.87 -18.02
C GLU A 143 20.09 -1.38 -18.37
N ASN A 144 19.69 -0.53 -17.41
CA ASN A 144 19.72 0.91 -17.58
C ASN A 144 19.85 1.61 -16.22
N TYR A 145 21.08 1.94 -15.85
CA TYR A 145 21.38 2.59 -14.58
C TYR A 145 20.64 3.92 -14.40
N SER A 146 20.63 4.79 -15.42
CA SER A 146 20.03 6.13 -15.32
C SER A 146 18.52 6.07 -15.06
N LEU A 147 17.81 5.16 -15.72
CA LEU A 147 16.38 4.97 -15.46
C LEU A 147 16.13 4.32 -14.09
N HIS A 148 16.97 3.35 -13.71
CA HIS A 148 16.88 2.69 -12.41
C HIS A 148 17.08 3.67 -11.25
N GLU A 149 18.09 4.53 -11.32
CA GLU A 149 18.36 5.59 -10.33
C GLU A 149 17.17 6.54 -10.20
N LYS A 150 16.59 7.00 -11.32
CA LYS A 150 15.40 7.86 -11.31
C LYS A 150 14.18 7.14 -10.71
N ALA A 151 13.99 5.86 -11.02
CA ALA A 151 12.93 5.05 -10.43
C ALA A 151 13.10 4.90 -8.91
N PHE A 152 14.35 4.73 -8.45
CA PHE A 152 14.71 4.70 -7.03
C PHE A 152 14.32 6.00 -6.33
N ILE A 153 14.68 7.15 -6.90
CA ILE A 153 14.33 8.47 -6.37
C ILE A 153 12.81 8.66 -6.31
N ILE A 154 12.10 8.32 -7.38
CA ILE A 154 10.63 8.42 -7.43
C ILE A 154 10.01 7.57 -6.33
N PHE A 155 10.41 6.32 -6.20
CA PHE A 155 9.92 5.40 -5.16
C PHE A 155 10.17 5.95 -3.74
N MET A 156 11.40 6.37 -3.45
CA MET A 156 11.79 6.88 -2.13
C MET A 156 11.07 8.16 -1.75
N LEU A 157 11.03 9.13 -2.66
CA LEU A 157 10.42 10.43 -2.41
C LEU A 157 8.91 10.30 -2.26
N SER A 158 8.24 9.59 -3.15
CA SER A 158 6.80 9.38 -3.10
C SER A 158 6.39 8.57 -1.86
N SER A 159 7.13 7.52 -1.49
CA SER A 159 6.87 6.75 -0.26
C SER A 159 6.94 7.63 0.99
N THR A 160 7.99 8.46 1.10
CA THR A 160 8.17 9.36 2.25
C THR A 160 7.08 10.43 2.30
N LEU A 161 6.78 11.08 1.17
CA LEU A 161 5.72 12.09 1.08
C LEU A 161 4.34 11.51 1.39
N ARG A 162 4.06 10.28 0.92
CA ARG A 162 2.84 9.56 1.29
C ARG A 162 2.78 9.30 2.79
N MET A 163 3.85 8.80 3.42
CA MET A 163 3.85 8.57 4.87
C MET A 163 3.56 9.85 5.66
N VAL A 164 4.16 10.97 5.28
CA VAL A 164 3.92 12.29 5.92
C VAL A 164 2.48 12.74 5.73
N THR A 165 1.98 12.75 4.49
CA THR A 165 0.61 13.19 4.19
C THR A 165 -0.42 12.30 4.88
N CYS A 166 -0.21 10.99 4.90
CA CYS A 166 -1.02 10.02 5.64
C CYS A 166 -1.04 10.33 7.15
N LEU A 167 0.11 10.55 7.78
CA LEU A 167 0.19 10.88 9.21
C LEU A 167 -0.55 12.18 9.56
N ILE A 168 -0.43 13.21 8.71
CA ILE A 168 -1.15 14.48 8.87
C ILE A 168 -2.67 14.24 8.75
N LEU A 169 -3.12 13.48 7.74
CA LEU A 169 -4.53 13.15 7.54
C LEU A 169 -5.09 12.33 8.69
N PHE A 170 -4.35 11.31 9.18
CA PHE A 170 -4.71 10.54 10.36
C PHE A 170 -4.89 11.44 11.59
N ARG A 171 -3.94 12.34 11.84
CA ARG A 171 -4.00 13.26 12.97
C ARG A 171 -5.12 14.31 12.85
N GLN A 172 -5.41 14.81 11.65
CA GLN A 172 -6.41 15.87 11.49
C GLN A 172 -7.84 15.35 11.39
N LEU A 173 -8.04 14.21 10.72
CA LEU A 173 -9.36 13.64 10.43
C LEU A 173 -9.72 12.54 11.42
N LEU A 174 -8.84 11.56 11.63
CA LEU A 174 -9.20 10.36 12.41
C LEU A 174 -9.09 10.59 13.91
N TYR A 175 -8.11 11.37 14.39
CA TYR A 175 -8.01 11.76 15.81
C TYR A 175 -9.23 12.57 16.30
N LYS A 176 -9.83 13.39 15.44
CA LYS A 176 -11.05 14.14 15.83
C LYS A 176 -12.30 13.26 15.83
N CYS A 177 -12.37 12.26 14.94
CA CYS A 177 -13.45 11.28 14.97
C CYS A 177 -13.35 10.40 16.22
N TRP A 178 -12.13 10.16 16.70
CA TRP A 178 -11.83 9.41 17.91
C TRP A 178 -12.33 10.06 19.21
N LEU A 179 -12.38 11.40 19.25
CA LEU A 179 -12.82 12.16 20.43
C LEU A 179 -14.35 12.29 20.55
N ASN A 180 -15.08 12.22 19.44
CA ASN A 180 -16.50 12.60 19.40
C ASN A 180 -17.52 11.45 19.49
N ASN A 181 -17.09 10.18 19.52
CA ASN A 181 -18.02 9.03 19.57
C ASN A 181 -17.95 8.31 20.91
N GLU A 182 -19.06 8.32 21.65
CA GLU A 182 -19.22 7.57 22.89
C GLU A 182 -19.63 6.11 22.66
N MET A 183 -19.09 5.23 23.52
CA MET A 183 -19.73 4.01 24.04
C MET A 183 -19.62 2.64 23.35
N ASN A 184 -18.99 2.47 22.18
CA ASN A 184 -18.62 1.11 21.71
C ASN A 184 -17.17 1.01 21.17
N GLU A 185 -16.33 1.95 21.62
CA GLU A 185 -15.15 2.42 20.90
C GLU A 185 -13.81 2.09 21.57
N LYS A 186 -13.72 1.42 22.74
CA LYS A 186 -12.40 1.16 23.39
C LYS A 186 -11.44 0.36 22.50
N ASN A 187 -11.91 -0.73 21.90
CA ASN A 187 -11.10 -1.54 20.99
C ASN A 187 -10.74 -0.79 19.70
N LYS A 188 -11.65 0.04 19.18
CA LYS A 188 -11.42 0.85 17.98
C LYS A 188 -10.43 1.98 18.25
N LYS A 189 -10.56 2.63 19.42
CA LYS A 189 -9.63 3.64 19.96
C LYS A 189 -8.22 3.09 20.12
N PHE A 190 -8.08 1.94 20.77
CA PHE A 190 -6.81 1.28 20.95
C PHE A 190 -6.14 0.98 19.60
N ARG A 191 -6.86 0.36 18.65
CA ARG A 191 -6.31 0.02 17.33
C ARG A 191 -5.84 1.24 16.52
N PHE A 192 -6.62 2.32 16.47
CA PHE A 192 -6.20 3.53 15.76
C PHE A 192 -4.98 4.19 16.41
N GLN A 193 -4.92 4.19 17.75
CA GLN A 193 -3.77 4.70 18.48
C GLN A 193 -2.52 3.84 18.21
N THR A 194 -2.65 2.52 18.28
CA THR A 194 -1.58 1.58 17.93
C THR A 194 -1.11 1.77 16.50
N SER A 195 -2.03 1.80 15.52
CA SER A 195 -1.71 2.04 14.11
C SER A 195 -0.94 3.35 13.91
N TYR A 196 -1.41 4.44 14.52
CA TYR A 196 -0.76 5.74 14.43
C TYR A 196 0.66 5.73 15.04
N GLN A 197 0.84 5.10 16.20
CA GLN A 197 2.15 4.97 16.84
C GLN A 197 3.13 4.16 15.98
N TRP A 198 2.68 3.04 15.40
CA TRP A 198 3.48 2.25 14.46
C TRP A 198 3.82 3.03 13.20
N LYS A 199 2.85 3.70 12.56
CA LYS A 199 3.10 4.55 11.38
C LYS A 199 4.12 5.65 11.68
N MET A 200 4.04 6.27 12.85
CA MET A 200 4.99 7.31 13.27
C MET A 200 6.40 6.74 13.46
N GLY A 201 6.53 5.62 14.20
CA GLY A 201 7.81 4.96 14.42
C GLY A 201 8.46 4.49 13.12
N LEU A 202 7.68 3.88 12.23
CA LEU A 202 8.14 3.40 10.92
C LEU A 202 8.50 4.57 9.99
N PHE A 203 7.76 5.68 10.02
CA PHE A 203 8.14 6.88 9.29
C PHE A 203 9.48 7.45 9.77
N CYS A 204 9.67 7.61 11.09
CA CYS A 204 10.94 8.09 11.65
C CYS A 204 12.10 7.18 11.26
N LEU A 205 11.90 5.85 11.34
CA LEU A 205 12.90 4.87 10.96
C LEU A 205 13.24 4.94 9.46
N ALA A 206 12.23 5.01 8.60
CA ALA A 206 12.41 5.16 7.15
C ALA A 206 13.17 6.45 6.81
N PHE A 207 12.83 7.56 7.47
CA PHE A 207 13.47 8.85 7.25
C PHE A 207 14.95 8.82 7.66
N ILE A 208 15.27 8.29 8.85
CA ILE A 208 16.66 8.16 9.33
C ILE A 208 17.48 7.30 8.36
N PHE A 209 16.99 6.12 7.99
CA PHE A 209 17.71 5.24 7.07
C PHE A 209 17.81 5.82 5.65
N SER A 210 16.84 6.60 5.20
CA SER A 210 16.92 7.32 3.91
C SER A 210 18.06 8.35 3.91
N LEU A 211 18.24 9.10 5.00
CA LEU A 211 19.37 10.03 5.15
C LEU A 211 20.71 9.28 5.15
N LEU A 212 20.80 8.18 5.91
CA LEU A 212 22.01 7.34 5.95
C LEU A 212 22.35 6.77 4.57
N LEU A 213 21.33 6.34 3.82
CA LEU A 213 21.49 5.83 2.45
C LEU A 213 22.06 6.90 1.52
N VAL A 214 21.53 8.14 1.56
CA VAL A 214 22.04 9.25 0.75
C VAL A 214 23.49 9.60 1.12
N ILE A 215 23.82 9.63 2.41
CA ILE A 215 25.19 9.88 2.88
C ILE A 215 26.13 8.78 2.38
N ALA A 216 25.73 7.50 2.46
CA ALA A 216 26.51 6.37 1.98
C ALA A 216 26.72 6.44 0.45
N TYR A 217 25.68 6.80 -0.30
CA TYR A 217 25.74 7.00 -1.75
C TYR A 217 26.74 8.10 -2.14
N ILE A 218 26.61 9.30 -1.58
CA ILE A 218 27.51 10.43 -1.87
C ILE A 218 28.96 10.06 -1.54
N ARG A 219 29.17 9.40 -0.39
CA ARG A 219 30.51 8.96 0.03
C ARG A 219 31.10 7.89 -0.88
N HIS A 220 30.26 7.00 -1.43
CA HIS A 220 30.69 6.00 -2.40
C HIS A 220 31.06 6.64 -3.73
N THR A 221 30.16 7.44 -4.32
CA THR A 221 30.33 8.04 -5.64
C THR A 221 31.51 9.01 -5.69
N SER A 222 31.71 9.83 -4.64
CA SER A 222 32.87 10.73 -4.54
C SER A 222 34.21 9.97 -4.52
N LYS A 223 34.30 8.84 -3.81
CA LYS A 223 35.52 8.03 -3.78
C LYS A 223 35.74 7.24 -5.06
N CYS A 224 34.67 6.72 -5.67
CA CYS A 224 34.73 6.04 -6.97
C CYS A 224 35.28 6.98 -8.04
N SER A 225 34.75 8.20 -8.13
CA SER A 225 35.17 9.20 -9.12
C SER A 225 36.63 9.65 -8.95
N ASN A 226 37.19 9.55 -7.75
CA ASN A 226 38.55 10.00 -7.46
C ASN A 226 39.62 8.90 -7.61
N ASN A 227 39.26 7.67 -8.00
CA ASN A 227 40.16 6.50 -8.09
C ASN A 227 41.00 6.24 -6.81
N ILE A 228 40.59 6.79 -5.67
CA ILE A 228 41.21 6.56 -4.37
C ILE A 228 40.69 5.20 -3.91
N GLY A 229 41.54 4.17 -3.98
CA GLY A 229 41.24 2.77 -3.63
C GLY A 229 40.11 2.61 -2.61
N GLN A 230 39.02 1.97 -3.03
CA GLN A 230 37.76 2.03 -2.31
C GLN A 230 37.72 1.08 -1.10
N PRO A 231 37.28 1.55 0.08
CA PRO A 231 36.79 0.64 1.11
C PRO A 231 35.40 0.15 0.69
N SER A 232 35.25 -1.17 0.48
CA SER A 232 34.00 -1.92 0.22
C SER A 232 32.87 -1.66 1.25
N THR A 233 33.17 -0.96 2.33
CA THR A 233 32.25 -0.68 3.43
C THR A 233 31.17 0.32 3.06
N ALA A 234 31.47 1.40 2.32
CA ALA A 234 30.49 2.45 2.03
C ALA A 234 29.30 1.93 1.20
N TRP A 235 29.58 1.14 0.16
CA TRP A 235 28.52 0.51 -0.65
C TRP A 235 27.81 -0.61 0.10
N SER A 236 28.49 -1.34 0.98
CA SER A 236 27.85 -2.32 1.85
C SER A 236 26.87 -1.66 2.84
N TYR A 237 27.19 -0.46 3.36
CA TYR A 237 26.27 0.33 4.19
C TYR A 237 25.06 0.83 3.39
N PHE A 238 25.28 1.32 2.17
CA PHE A 238 24.20 1.67 1.24
C PHE A 238 23.26 0.47 1.03
N SER A 239 23.84 -0.68 0.70
CA SER A 239 23.13 -1.94 0.47
C SER A 239 22.32 -2.36 1.69
N ALA A 240 22.89 -2.30 2.90
CA ALA A 240 22.18 -2.60 4.13
C ALA A 240 20.99 -1.66 4.37
N CYS A 241 21.15 -0.36 4.07
CA CYS A 241 20.06 0.60 4.19
C CYS A 241 18.92 0.31 3.21
N GLU A 242 19.20 -0.14 1.98
CA GLU A 242 18.16 -0.55 1.02
C GLU A 242 17.24 -1.63 1.61
N TYR A 243 17.80 -2.71 2.18
CA TYR A 243 17.01 -3.78 2.80
C TYR A 243 16.19 -3.28 3.98
N ILE A 244 16.80 -2.48 4.87
CA ILE A 244 16.11 -1.95 6.06
C ILE A 244 14.94 -1.07 5.62
N ILE A 245 15.16 -0.14 4.70
CA ILE A 245 14.11 0.73 4.17
C ILE A 245 12.99 -0.10 3.52
N CYS A 246 13.33 -1.11 2.73
CA CYS A 246 12.33 -2.01 2.13
C CYS A 246 11.47 -2.69 3.21
N CYS A 247 12.09 -3.27 4.24
CA CYS A 247 11.37 -3.86 5.37
C CYS A 247 10.48 -2.84 6.10
N VAL A 248 10.97 -1.62 6.31
CA VAL A 248 10.22 -0.56 7.00
C VAL A 248 9.03 -0.08 6.17
N ILE A 249 9.18 0.07 4.85
CA ILE A 249 8.08 0.42 3.94
C ILE A 249 7.04 -0.70 3.92
N MET A 250 7.46 -1.97 3.82
CA MET A 250 6.55 -3.12 3.92
C MET A 250 5.81 -3.13 5.26
N GLY A 251 6.53 -2.92 6.37
CA GLY A 251 5.94 -2.80 7.70
C GLY A 251 4.95 -1.64 7.82
N TYR A 252 5.23 -0.50 7.17
CA TYR A 252 4.30 0.62 7.14
C TYR A 252 2.99 0.23 6.45
N HIS A 253 3.06 -0.52 5.35
CA HIS A 253 1.87 -1.00 4.65
C HIS A 253 1.12 -2.09 5.42
N ALA A 254 1.82 -2.90 6.23
CA ALA A 254 1.18 -3.86 7.12
C ALA A 254 0.25 -3.18 8.15
N THR A 255 0.47 -1.89 8.46
CA THR A 255 -0.37 -1.16 9.43
C THR A 255 -1.83 -1.02 9.00
N VAL A 256 -2.14 -1.21 7.72
CA VAL A 256 -3.50 -1.28 7.16
C VAL A 256 -4.39 -2.29 7.91
N CYS A 257 -3.79 -3.37 8.43
CA CYS A 257 -4.52 -4.40 9.17
C CYS A 257 -5.15 -3.89 10.46
N TRP A 258 -4.56 -2.90 11.11
CA TRP A 258 -5.18 -2.22 12.25
C TRP A 258 -6.25 -1.20 11.80
N ASP A 259 -6.03 -0.56 10.66
CA ASP A 259 -6.90 0.52 10.15
C ASP A 259 -8.25 -0.02 9.62
N PHE A 260 -8.23 -1.14 8.91
CA PHE A 260 -9.39 -1.71 8.21
C PHE A 260 -9.83 -3.07 8.75
N ASN A 261 -9.55 -3.35 10.04
CA ASN A 261 -9.85 -4.65 10.67
C ASN A 261 -11.32 -5.11 10.52
N HIS A 262 -12.24 -4.16 10.37
CA HIS A 262 -13.68 -4.42 10.30
C HIS A 262 -14.28 -4.31 8.89
N PHE A 263 -13.45 -4.11 7.86
CA PHE A 263 -13.93 -4.00 6.49
C PHE A 263 -13.91 -5.36 5.81
N GLU A 264 -15.04 -5.70 5.17
CA GLU A 264 -15.19 -6.89 4.35
C GLU A 264 -15.42 -6.45 2.90
N LEU A 265 -14.62 -6.99 1.98
CA LEU A 265 -14.91 -6.88 0.55
C LEU A 265 -16.03 -7.85 0.23
N THR A 266 -17.19 -7.34 -0.16
CA THR A 266 -18.32 -8.17 -0.59
C THR A 266 -18.46 -8.08 -2.11
N ILE A 267 -18.30 -9.20 -2.80
CA ILE A 267 -18.52 -9.29 -4.25
C ILE A 267 -19.97 -9.73 -4.47
N TYR A 268 -20.74 -8.88 -5.16
CA TYR A 268 -22.12 -9.18 -5.53
C TYR A 268 -22.18 -9.71 -6.96
N ASN A 269 -22.97 -10.76 -7.19
CA ASN A 269 -23.29 -11.20 -8.53
C ASN A 269 -24.32 -10.23 -9.15
N LYS A 270 -23.95 -9.62 -10.28
CA LYS A 270 -24.74 -8.59 -10.99
C LYS A 270 -26.12 -9.09 -11.44
N THR A 271 -26.27 -10.40 -11.61
CA THR A 271 -27.55 -11.05 -11.96
C THR A 271 -28.61 -10.81 -10.88
N THR A 272 -28.21 -10.76 -9.62
CA THR A 272 -29.08 -10.56 -8.46
C THR A 272 -29.50 -9.10 -8.28
N THR A 273 -28.65 -8.14 -8.68
CA THR A 273 -28.97 -6.70 -8.56
C THR A 273 -30.08 -6.28 -9.52
N LYS A 274 -30.11 -6.87 -10.73
CA LYS A 274 -31.14 -6.60 -11.73
C LYS A 274 -32.46 -7.27 -11.34
N LEU A 275 -32.41 -8.53 -10.88
CA LEU A 275 -33.60 -9.26 -10.40
C LEU A 275 -34.26 -8.56 -9.20
N ASN A 276 -33.48 -8.10 -8.21
CA ASN A 276 -34.02 -7.40 -7.02
C ASN A 276 -34.59 -6.01 -7.36
N HIS A 277 -34.00 -5.31 -8.32
CA HIS A 277 -34.53 -4.04 -8.81
C HIS A 277 -35.86 -4.24 -9.55
N ASP A 278 -35.94 -5.27 -10.41
CA ASP A 278 -37.14 -5.57 -11.19
C ASP A 278 -38.27 -6.14 -10.31
N LEU A 279 -37.95 -6.94 -9.28
CA LEU A 279 -38.90 -7.45 -8.29
C LEU A 279 -39.48 -6.34 -7.41
N ASN A 280 -38.64 -5.46 -6.85
CA ASN A 280 -39.11 -4.31 -6.04
C ASN A 280 -39.99 -3.36 -6.85
N LYS A 281 -39.70 -3.21 -8.14
CA LYS A 281 -40.54 -2.42 -9.05
C LYS A 281 -41.90 -3.10 -9.29
N SER A 282 -41.92 -4.41 -9.50
CA SER A 282 -43.16 -5.16 -9.67
C SER A 282 -44.04 -5.18 -8.42
N GLU A 283 -43.45 -5.26 -7.21
CA GLU A 283 -44.22 -5.17 -5.95
C GLU A 283 -44.82 -3.76 -5.75
N GLN A 284 -44.09 -2.71 -6.10
CA GLN A 284 -44.59 -1.33 -6.05
C GLN A 284 -45.71 -1.09 -7.07
N ASP A 285 -45.61 -1.64 -8.26
CA ASP A 285 -46.64 -1.50 -9.31
C ASP A 285 -47.94 -2.21 -8.87
N ILE A 286 -47.85 -3.39 -8.24
CA ILE A 286 -49.01 -4.11 -7.68
C ILE A 286 -49.64 -3.36 -6.50
N GLU A 287 -48.83 -2.77 -5.62
CA GLU A 287 -49.33 -1.98 -4.48
C GLU A 287 -50.07 -0.71 -4.92
N ASN A 288 -49.60 -0.08 -6.00
CA ASN A 288 -50.23 1.11 -6.57
C ASN A 288 -51.55 0.75 -7.26
N GLU A 289 -51.57 -0.34 -8.04
CA GLU A 289 -52.78 -0.82 -8.71
C GLU A 289 -53.88 -1.24 -7.70
N GLN A 290 -53.49 -1.84 -6.56
CA GLN A 290 -54.42 -2.13 -5.47
C GLN A 290 -54.98 -0.86 -4.82
N LYS A 291 -54.15 0.18 -4.61
CA LYS A 291 -54.62 1.47 -4.05
C LYS A 291 -55.60 2.18 -4.99
N ASP A 292 -55.37 2.13 -6.30
CA ASP A 292 -56.26 2.72 -7.30
C ASP A 292 -57.63 2.01 -7.36
N ILE A 293 -57.66 0.70 -7.15
CA ILE A 293 -58.90 -0.09 -7.03
C ILE A 293 -59.69 0.25 -5.75
N TYR A 294 -58.99 0.56 -4.64
CA TYR A 294 -59.63 0.96 -3.38
C TYR A 294 -60.15 2.41 -3.40
N LEU A 295 -59.55 3.30 -4.20
CA LEU A 295 -59.98 4.70 -4.33
C LEU A 295 -61.09 4.92 -5.37
N SER A 296 -61.42 3.89 -6.16
CA SER A 296 -62.46 3.92 -7.20
C SER A 296 -63.77 3.23 -6.81
N ARG A 297 -63.92 2.84 -5.53
CA ARG A 297 -65.17 2.40 -4.89
C ARG A 297 -65.64 3.41 -3.84
#